data_AF-A0A1X1QJV9-F1
#
_entry.id   AF-A0A1X1QJV9-F1
#
_cell.length_a   1.000
_cell.length_b   1.000
_cell.length_c   1.000
_cell.angle_alpha   90.00
_cell.angle_beta   90.00
_cell.angle_gamma   90.00
#
_symmetry.space_group_name_H-M   'P 1'
#
loop_
_entity.id
_entity.type
_entity.pdbx_description
1 polymer ?
#
loop_
_entity_poly.entity_id
_entity_poly.type
_entity_poly.pdbx_seq_one_letter_code
_entity_poly.pdbx_strand_id
1 'polypeptide(L)'
;MLYRIASILILIFLSACVLTENTRNKSFNLPALELQGGSASAIVVGILDERPYVLSGEKPAKYIGEFELSMGGPYDAFTRSKRPMANEFTDKLSRLLGHKFPQVKTMYLSIGLSKQEAVDKLLASSASKVVLITLKEWKSHTAIDTSLWFDVQLESFNAKKQLLAYKRTQGHDTFGGAAIAGPITNAKRTLPHAFRQKMQAIFSDSLVMASLSSQKAVPISKRALDDTAPVEMDSLTPQSCTVELILYWKNAGMPDQEILTKCNAVK
;
A
#
# COMPACT_ATOMS: atom_id res chain seq x y z
N MET A 1 -16.81 61.05 -2.13
CA MET A 1 -15.98 60.20 -1.23
C MET A 1 -16.25 58.71 -1.38
N LEU A 2 -17.51 58.27 -1.53
CA LEU A 2 -17.88 56.85 -1.68
C LEU A 2 -17.14 56.08 -2.80
N TYR A 3 -16.94 56.70 -3.97
CA TYR A 3 -16.23 56.06 -5.09
C TYR A 3 -14.73 55.78 -4.83
N ARG A 4 -14.08 56.57 -3.96
CA ARG A 4 -12.68 56.34 -3.60
C ARG A 4 -12.53 55.17 -2.62
N ILE A 5 -13.51 54.96 -1.75
CA ILE A 5 -13.55 53.83 -0.80
C ILE A 5 -13.87 52.53 -1.56
N ALA A 6 -14.77 52.58 -2.54
CA ALA A 6 -15.11 51.42 -3.37
C ALA A 6 -13.93 50.91 -4.22
N SER A 7 -13.09 51.81 -4.75
CA SER A 7 -11.89 51.41 -5.51
C SER A 7 -10.83 50.73 -4.64
N ILE A 8 -10.67 51.15 -3.38
CA ILE A 8 -9.72 50.54 -2.45
C ILE A 8 -10.20 49.15 -2.02
N LEU A 9 -11.50 48.94 -1.85
CA LEU A 9 -12.06 47.63 -1.49
C LEU A 9 -11.85 46.58 -2.61
N ILE A 10 -11.98 46.99 -3.88
CA ILE A 10 -11.77 46.09 -5.04
C ILE A 10 -10.29 45.68 -5.20
N LEU A 11 -9.34 46.56 -4.87
CA LEU A 11 -7.91 46.25 -4.90
C LEU A 11 -7.48 45.23 -3.82
N ILE A 12 -8.16 45.21 -2.66
CA ILE A 12 -7.89 44.25 -1.57
C ILE A 12 -8.40 42.84 -1.92
N PHE A 13 -9.46 42.72 -2.71
CA PHE A 13 -9.95 41.42 -3.20
C PHE A 13 -9.09 40.82 -4.32
N LEU A 14 -8.25 41.62 -4.99
CA LEU A 14 -7.32 41.15 -6.03
C LEU A 14 -5.98 40.66 -5.49
N SER A 15 -5.70 40.87 -4.20
CA SER A 15 -4.52 40.30 -3.52
C SER A 15 -4.81 38.98 -2.81
N ALA A 16 -5.78 38.20 -3.30
CA ALA A 16 -5.78 36.77 -3.03
C ALA A 16 -4.58 36.17 -3.78
N CYS A 17 -3.43 36.17 -3.11
CA CYS A 17 -2.26 35.46 -3.56
C CYS A 17 -2.69 33.99 -3.62
N VAL A 18 -3.04 33.51 -4.82
CA VAL A 18 -3.10 32.09 -5.10
C VAL A 18 -1.68 31.58 -4.84
N LEU A 19 -1.46 31.06 -3.65
CA LEU A 19 -0.35 30.18 -3.33
C LEU A 19 -0.59 28.86 -4.07
N THR A 20 -0.65 28.89 -5.40
CA THR A 20 -0.25 27.73 -6.18
C THR A 20 1.26 27.68 -6.02
N GLU A 21 1.71 27.13 -4.90
CA GLU A 21 3.06 26.61 -4.84
C GLU A 21 3.17 25.66 -6.03
N ASN A 22 3.96 26.07 -7.01
CA ASN A 22 4.14 25.39 -8.28
C ASN A 22 5.01 24.15 -7.99
N THR A 23 4.46 23.19 -7.25
CA THR A 23 5.09 21.93 -6.83
C THR A 23 5.30 20.95 -8.00
N ARG A 24 5.27 21.47 -9.24
CA ARG A 24 5.55 20.74 -10.49
C ARG A 24 6.88 19.99 -10.45
N ASN A 25 7.83 20.39 -9.60
CA ASN A 25 9.15 19.77 -9.54
C ASN A 25 9.32 18.70 -8.44
N LYS A 26 8.31 18.46 -7.59
CA LYS A 26 8.43 17.60 -6.39
C LYS A 26 7.23 16.68 -6.16
N SER A 27 6.69 16.09 -7.22
CA SER A 27 5.52 15.20 -7.14
C SER A 27 5.68 14.04 -6.14
N PHE A 28 6.91 13.59 -5.84
CA PHE A 28 7.18 12.58 -4.79
C PHE A 28 7.92 13.11 -3.55
N ASN A 29 7.84 14.41 -3.25
CA ASN A 29 8.26 14.94 -1.95
C ASN A 29 7.08 14.94 -0.98
N LEU A 30 6.78 13.76 -0.47
CA LEU A 30 5.61 13.52 0.36
C LEU A 30 5.98 13.66 1.85
N PRO A 31 5.10 14.23 2.68
CA PRO A 31 5.31 14.24 4.13
C PRO A 31 5.32 12.80 4.67
N ALA A 32 6.01 12.60 5.79
CA ALA A 32 6.08 11.31 6.47
C ALA A 32 4.69 10.75 6.82
N LEU A 33 4.62 9.45 7.08
CA LEU A 33 3.39 8.81 7.55
C LEU A 33 3.12 9.19 9.01
N GLU A 34 1.85 9.41 9.31
CA GLU A 34 1.35 9.78 10.64
C GLU A 34 1.00 8.48 11.40
N LEU A 35 2.00 7.76 11.88
CA LEU A 35 1.82 6.45 12.51
C LEU A 35 1.76 6.54 14.04
N GLN A 36 0.67 6.08 14.64
CA GLN A 36 0.49 6.01 16.09
C GLN A 36 1.13 4.75 16.72
N GLY A 37 1.36 4.73 18.04
CA GLY A 37 1.92 3.59 18.78
C GLY A 37 3.41 3.73 19.14
N GLY A 38 4.06 2.66 19.62
CA GLY A 38 5.47 2.66 20.01
C GLY A 38 6.44 2.76 18.81
N SER A 39 7.69 3.17 19.06
CA SER A 39 8.77 3.13 18.06
C SER A 39 9.52 1.81 18.17
N ALA A 40 9.72 1.10 17.06
CA ALA A 40 10.52 -0.13 17.04
C ALA A 40 11.95 0.08 16.54
N SER A 41 12.76 -0.96 16.82
CA SER A 41 14.08 -1.19 16.24
C SER A 41 14.03 -1.39 14.72
N ALA A 42 15.21 -1.32 14.10
CA ALA A 42 15.45 -1.43 12.66
C ALA A 42 14.51 -2.42 11.94
N ILE A 43 13.76 -1.90 10.97
CA ILE A 43 12.93 -2.69 10.06
C ILE A 43 13.57 -2.68 8.68
N VAL A 44 13.41 -3.79 7.95
CA VAL A 44 13.78 -3.85 6.53
C VAL A 44 12.54 -4.00 5.69
N VAL A 45 12.40 -3.15 4.68
CA VAL A 45 11.21 -3.08 3.82
C VAL A 45 11.60 -3.33 2.37
N GLY A 46 10.83 -4.18 1.69
CA GLY A 46 10.96 -4.41 0.26
C GLY A 46 9.59 -4.48 -0.41
N ILE A 47 9.56 -4.13 -1.69
CA ILE A 47 8.37 -4.21 -2.52
C ILE A 47 8.59 -5.24 -3.63
N LEU A 48 7.74 -6.25 -3.69
CA LEU A 48 7.70 -7.26 -4.74
C LEU A 48 6.63 -6.87 -5.76
N ASP A 49 7.02 -6.80 -7.03
CA ASP A 49 6.11 -6.55 -8.14
C ASP A 49 5.56 -7.88 -8.67
N GLU A 50 4.30 -8.17 -8.35
CA GLU A 50 3.56 -9.36 -8.80
C GLU A 50 2.43 -8.99 -9.78
N ARG A 51 2.50 -7.81 -10.41
CA ARG A 51 1.51 -7.41 -11.40
C ARG A 51 1.53 -8.37 -12.59
N PRO A 52 0.40 -9.03 -12.94
CA PRO A 52 0.41 -10.10 -13.94
C PRO A 52 1.02 -9.69 -15.28
N TYR A 53 0.70 -8.48 -15.75
CA TYR A 53 1.19 -7.92 -17.01
C TYR A 53 2.69 -7.55 -16.98
N VAL A 54 3.29 -7.39 -15.80
CA VAL A 54 4.76 -7.20 -15.66
C VAL A 54 5.46 -8.55 -15.63
N LEU A 55 4.89 -9.52 -14.92
CA LEU A 55 5.44 -10.88 -14.83
C LEU A 55 5.41 -11.60 -16.18
N SER A 56 4.36 -11.41 -16.98
CA SER A 56 4.25 -11.97 -18.33
C SER A 56 5.17 -11.29 -19.36
N GLY A 57 5.70 -10.11 -19.04
CA GLY A 57 6.48 -9.28 -19.97
C GLY A 57 5.63 -8.44 -20.93
N GLU A 58 4.30 -8.46 -20.83
CA GLU A 58 3.39 -7.65 -21.65
C GLU A 58 3.65 -6.14 -21.48
N LYS A 59 3.86 -5.72 -20.22
CA LYS A 59 4.25 -4.36 -19.86
C LYS A 59 5.61 -4.37 -19.18
N PRO A 60 6.48 -3.38 -19.45
CA PRO A 60 7.77 -3.31 -18.77
C PRO A 60 7.59 -2.92 -17.29
N ALA A 61 8.52 -3.31 -16.43
CA ALA A 61 8.50 -3.02 -14.98
C ALA A 61 8.33 -1.54 -14.58
N LYS A 62 8.73 -0.63 -15.47
CA LYS A 62 8.59 0.82 -15.31
C LYS A 62 7.17 1.33 -15.60
N TYR A 63 6.25 0.48 -16.05
CA TYR A 63 4.86 0.84 -16.33
C TYR A 63 4.13 1.24 -15.05
N ILE A 64 3.37 2.32 -15.11
CA ILE A 64 2.60 2.87 -13.99
C ILE A 64 1.12 3.10 -14.32
N GLY A 65 0.73 2.92 -15.58
CA GLY A 65 -0.62 3.22 -16.03
C GLY A 65 -0.70 3.65 -17.48
N GLU A 66 -1.82 4.25 -17.84
CA GLU A 66 -2.13 4.79 -19.16
C GLU A 66 -2.58 6.25 -19.04
N PHE A 67 -2.38 7.00 -20.11
CA PHE A 67 -3.01 8.31 -20.30
C PHE A 67 -3.53 8.46 -21.72
N GLU A 68 -4.61 9.21 -21.86
CA GLU A 68 -5.22 9.55 -23.14
C GLU A 68 -4.99 11.02 -23.46
N LEU A 69 -4.68 11.29 -24.72
CA LEU A 69 -4.67 12.65 -25.26
C LEU A 69 -6.04 12.92 -25.88
N SER A 70 -6.44 14.19 -25.94
CA SER A 70 -7.75 14.60 -26.48
C SER A 70 -8.03 14.11 -27.91
N MET A 71 -6.99 13.73 -28.66
CA MET A 71 -7.05 13.14 -29.99
C MET A 71 -6.02 11.99 -30.06
N GLY A 72 -6.40 10.77 -29.67
CA GLY A 72 -5.53 9.58 -29.73
C GLY A 72 -6.04 8.40 -28.91
N GLY A 73 -5.43 7.23 -29.09
CA GLY A 73 -5.66 6.06 -28.22
C GLY A 73 -4.87 6.16 -26.89
N PRO A 74 -5.03 5.18 -25.99
CA PRO A 74 -4.31 5.17 -24.72
C PRO A 74 -2.80 4.97 -24.93
N TYR A 75 -2.00 5.78 -24.24
CA TYR A 75 -0.55 5.69 -24.20
C TYR A 75 -0.07 5.19 -22.85
N ASP A 76 0.93 4.31 -22.86
CA ASP A 76 1.56 3.83 -21.64
C ASP A 76 2.29 4.97 -20.90
N ALA A 77 2.00 5.09 -19.61
CA ALA A 77 2.71 5.91 -18.66
C ALA A 77 3.83 5.08 -18.00
N PHE A 78 5.00 5.69 -17.87
CA PHE A 78 6.15 5.09 -17.21
C PHE A 78 6.65 5.94 -16.04
N THR A 79 7.40 5.29 -15.14
CA THR A 79 8.13 5.97 -14.07
C THR A 79 9.05 7.07 -14.63
N ARG A 80 9.21 8.16 -13.87
CA ARG A 80 10.03 9.30 -14.31
C ARG A 80 11.50 8.90 -14.46
N SER A 81 12.00 8.05 -13.56
CA SER A 81 13.40 7.57 -13.61
C SER A 81 13.65 6.49 -14.66
N LYS A 82 12.59 5.97 -15.29
CA LYS A 82 12.63 4.77 -16.16
C LYS A 82 13.08 3.48 -15.44
N ARG A 83 13.22 3.50 -14.11
CA ARG A 83 13.48 2.31 -13.28
C ARG A 83 12.17 1.55 -13.00
N PRO A 84 12.25 0.27 -12.56
CA PRO A 84 11.08 -0.47 -12.09
C PRO A 84 10.28 0.33 -11.06
N MET A 85 8.94 0.32 -11.18
CA MET A 85 8.05 1.06 -10.30
C MET A 85 8.21 0.66 -8.83
N ALA A 86 8.35 -0.63 -8.55
CA ALA A 86 8.61 -1.13 -7.20
C ALA A 86 9.86 -0.51 -6.57
N ASN A 87 10.91 -0.22 -7.36
CA ASN A 87 12.12 0.43 -6.85
C ASN A 87 11.86 1.90 -6.51
N GLU A 88 11.12 2.63 -7.34
CA GLU A 88 10.73 4.01 -7.02
C GLU A 88 9.92 4.07 -5.73
N PHE A 89 8.97 3.16 -5.53
CA PHE A 89 8.17 3.10 -4.30
C PHE A 89 9.03 2.72 -3.09
N THR A 90 9.92 1.75 -3.26
CA THR A 90 10.86 1.30 -2.22
C THR A 90 11.73 2.46 -1.74
N ASP A 91 12.26 3.27 -2.65
CA ASP A 91 13.08 4.45 -2.33
C ASP A 91 12.31 5.47 -1.46
N LYS A 92 10.99 5.59 -1.67
CA LYS A 92 10.15 6.53 -0.91
C LYS A 92 9.80 6.03 0.49
N LEU A 93 9.71 4.71 0.68
CA LEU A 93 9.36 4.15 1.98
C LEU A 93 10.37 4.52 3.07
N SER A 94 11.67 4.62 2.75
CA SER A 94 12.68 5.08 3.70
C SER A 94 12.34 6.44 4.32
N ARG A 95 11.89 7.39 3.49
CA ARG A 95 11.48 8.74 3.92
C ARG A 95 10.12 8.76 4.60
N LEU A 96 9.16 8.03 4.03
CA LEU A 96 7.79 7.97 4.55
C LEU A 96 7.74 7.35 5.96
N LEU A 97 8.56 6.33 6.20
CA LEU A 97 8.62 5.59 7.47
C LEU A 97 9.68 6.13 8.42
N GLY A 98 10.69 6.86 7.94
CA GLY A 98 11.88 7.24 8.71
C GLY A 98 11.60 8.03 9.98
N HIS A 99 10.50 8.79 10.04
CA HIS A 99 10.09 9.49 11.27
C HIS A 99 9.68 8.51 12.39
N LYS A 100 9.00 7.41 12.04
CA LYS A 100 8.54 6.38 12.99
C LYS A 100 9.59 5.29 13.23
N PHE A 101 10.38 5.00 12.20
CA PHE A 101 11.38 3.94 12.19
C PHE A 101 12.73 4.53 11.73
N PRO A 102 13.50 5.16 12.65
CA PRO A 102 14.74 5.86 12.28
C PRO A 102 15.81 4.97 11.61
N GLN A 103 15.74 3.66 11.85
CA GLN A 103 16.66 2.65 11.31
C GLN A 103 16.00 1.82 10.19
N VAL A 104 15.00 2.38 9.48
CA VAL A 104 14.40 1.72 8.32
C VAL A 104 15.45 1.55 7.22
N LYS A 105 15.63 0.31 6.77
CA LYS A 105 16.42 -0.04 5.60
C LYS A 105 15.47 -0.49 4.50
N THR A 106 15.75 -0.09 3.27
CA THR A 106 14.95 -0.49 2.10
C THR A 106 15.80 -1.37 1.20
N MET A 107 15.20 -2.42 0.64
CA MET A 107 15.92 -3.34 -0.24
C MET A 107 15.12 -3.58 -1.51
N TYR A 108 15.82 -3.54 -2.65
CA TYR A 108 15.21 -3.84 -3.94
C TYR A 108 15.04 -5.34 -4.13
N LEU A 109 13.85 -5.71 -4.61
CA LEU A 109 13.51 -7.08 -4.98
C LEU A 109 13.48 -7.19 -6.50
N SER A 110 13.96 -8.33 -7.00
CA SER A 110 13.91 -8.62 -8.43
C SER A 110 12.51 -9.08 -8.82
N ILE A 111 12.12 -8.80 -10.06
CA ILE A 111 10.85 -9.27 -10.62
C ILE A 111 10.93 -10.78 -10.83
N GLY A 112 9.81 -11.49 -10.62
CA GLY A 112 9.72 -12.94 -10.78
C GLY A 112 10.27 -13.74 -9.61
N LEU A 113 10.75 -13.09 -8.54
CA LEU A 113 11.02 -13.80 -7.28
C LEU A 113 9.71 -14.34 -6.70
N SER A 114 9.76 -15.54 -6.16
CA SER A 114 8.67 -16.03 -5.32
C SER A 114 8.61 -15.23 -4.02
N LYS A 115 7.43 -15.17 -3.41
CA LYS A 115 7.23 -14.56 -2.09
C LYS A 115 8.23 -15.07 -1.05
N GLN A 116 8.51 -16.37 -1.06
CA GLN A 116 9.39 -17.02 -0.10
C GLN A 116 10.85 -16.56 -0.27
N GLU A 117 11.34 -16.48 -1.50
CA GLU A 117 12.69 -15.98 -1.83
C GLU A 117 12.82 -14.49 -1.52
N ALA A 118 11.77 -13.70 -1.77
CA ALA A 118 11.75 -12.29 -1.43
C ALA A 118 11.92 -12.07 0.09
N VAL A 119 11.22 -12.86 0.91
CA VAL A 119 11.38 -12.83 2.37
C VAL A 119 12.79 -13.27 2.79
N ASP A 120 13.34 -14.34 2.20
CA ASP A 120 14.70 -14.78 2.51
C ASP A 120 15.74 -13.72 2.21
N LYS A 121 15.60 -13.06 1.06
CA LYS A 121 16.48 -11.97 0.65
C LYS A 121 16.40 -10.80 1.65
N LEU A 122 15.20 -10.46 2.12
CA LEU A 122 15.01 -9.40 3.12
C LEU A 122 15.61 -9.79 4.48
N LEU A 123 15.46 -11.05 4.89
CA LEU A 123 16.02 -11.57 6.16
C LEU A 123 17.55 -11.64 6.16
N ALA A 124 18.20 -11.78 5.00
CA ALA A 124 19.66 -11.77 4.88
C ALA A 124 20.31 -10.47 5.41
N SER A 125 19.54 -9.39 5.52
CA SER A 125 19.99 -8.11 6.09
C SER A 125 20.14 -8.09 7.62
N SER A 126 19.90 -9.23 8.30
CA SER A 126 19.96 -9.39 9.76
C SER A 126 19.03 -8.47 10.56
N ALA A 127 17.95 -7.97 9.95
CA ALA A 127 16.95 -7.17 10.66
C ALA A 127 16.04 -8.02 11.54
N SER A 128 15.67 -7.48 12.71
CA SER A 128 14.75 -8.13 13.65
C SER A 128 13.34 -8.32 13.08
N LYS A 129 12.94 -7.43 12.17
CA LYS A 129 11.62 -7.34 11.56
C LYS A 129 11.77 -7.03 10.09
N VAL A 130 11.01 -7.76 9.28
CA VAL A 130 10.99 -7.61 7.83
C VAL A 130 9.57 -7.30 7.40
N VAL A 131 9.43 -6.38 6.44
CA VAL A 131 8.16 -6.04 5.79
C VAL A 131 8.30 -6.33 4.31
N LEU A 132 7.44 -7.21 3.81
CA LEU A 132 7.24 -7.44 2.39
C LEU A 132 5.95 -6.76 1.97
N ILE A 133 6.02 -5.91 0.95
CA ILE A 133 4.84 -5.35 0.29
C ILE A 133 4.74 -5.98 -1.09
N THR A 134 3.62 -6.61 -1.40
CA THR A 134 3.36 -7.23 -2.69
C THR A 134 2.37 -6.38 -3.47
N LEU A 135 2.77 -5.97 -4.68
CA LEU A 135 1.92 -5.25 -5.61
C LEU A 135 1.30 -6.23 -6.61
N LYS A 136 0.02 -6.51 -6.47
CA LYS A 136 -0.73 -7.35 -7.43
C LYS A 136 -1.41 -6.51 -8.50
N GLU A 137 -1.82 -5.31 -8.15
CA GLU A 137 -2.31 -4.30 -9.08
C GLU A 137 -1.83 -2.92 -8.64
N TRP A 138 -1.38 -2.12 -9.60
CA TRP A 138 -1.10 -0.70 -9.42
C TRP A 138 -1.03 -0.06 -10.81
N LYS A 139 -2.18 0.47 -11.25
CA LYS A 139 -2.35 1.06 -12.57
C LYS A 139 -3.17 2.33 -12.48
N SER A 140 -2.65 3.45 -12.98
CA SER A 140 -3.47 4.64 -13.20
C SER A 140 -4.05 4.66 -14.61
N HIS A 141 -5.22 5.26 -14.80
CA HIS A 141 -5.72 5.66 -16.11
C HIS A 141 -6.08 7.14 -16.06
N THR A 142 -5.50 7.93 -16.96
CA THR A 142 -5.69 9.38 -17.00
C THR A 142 -6.26 9.79 -18.36
N ALA A 143 -7.58 9.97 -18.43
CA ALA A 143 -8.25 10.52 -19.59
C ALA A 143 -8.79 11.92 -19.24
N ILE A 144 -10.12 12.12 -19.22
CA ILE A 144 -10.73 13.31 -18.64
C ILE A 144 -10.49 13.32 -17.11
N ASP A 145 -10.76 12.18 -16.48
CA ASP A 145 -10.51 11.94 -15.06
C ASP A 145 -9.26 11.08 -14.85
N THR A 146 -8.67 11.18 -13.66
CA THR A 146 -7.61 10.26 -13.22
C THR A 146 -8.20 9.20 -12.30
N SER A 147 -8.02 7.93 -12.67
CA SER A 147 -8.38 6.76 -11.85
C SER A 147 -7.13 5.98 -11.44
N LEU A 148 -7.19 5.28 -10.30
CA LEU A 148 -6.16 4.36 -9.82
C LEU A 148 -6.81 3.04 -9.40
N TRP A 149 -6.40 1.95 -10.04
CA TRP A 149 -6.66 0.59 -9.58
C TRP A 149 -5.46 0.12 -8.78
N PHE A 150 -5.71 -0.48 -7.63
CA PHE A 150 -4.67 -0.96 -6.75
C PHE A 150 -5.10 -2.25 -6.05
N ASP A 151 -4.13 -3.12 -5.81
CA ASP A 151 -4.19 -4.28 -4.94
C ASP A 151 -2.81 -4.47 -4.33
N VAL A 152 -2.70 -4.11 -3.06
CA VAL A 152 -1.46 -4.06 -2.31
C VAL A 152 -1.60 -4.88 -1.05
N GLN A 153 -0.63 -5.75 -0.82
CA GLN A 153 -0.57 -6.61 0.34
C GLN A 153 0.68 -6.27 1.15
N LEU A 154 0.57 -6.21 2.46
CA LEU A 154 1.66 -6.02 3.39
C LEU A 154 1.70 -7.23 4.31
N GLU A 155 2.87 -7.85 4.37
CA GLU A 155 3.19 -8.91 5.30
C GLU A 155 4.39 -8.48 6.15
N SER A 156 4.30 -8.68 7.45
CA SER A 156 5.41 -8.45 8.38
C SER A 156 5.87 -9.76 8.99
N PHE A 157 7.18 -9.96 9.08
CA PHE A 157 7.81 -11.19 9.53
C PHE A 157 8.80 -10.91 10.66
N ASN A 158 9.02 -11.91 11.52
CA ASN A 158 10.15 -11.91 12.45
C ASN A 158 11.40 -12.54 11.81
N ALA A 159 12.53 -12.46 12.52
CA ALA A 159 13.79 -13.08 12.11
C ALA A 159 13.71 -14.61 11.88
N LYS A 160 12.69 -15.29 12.44
CA LYS A 160 12.44 -16.72 12.25
C LYS A 160 11.52 -17.02 11.05
N LYS A 161 11.31 -16.04 10.16
CA LYS A 161 10.41 -16.13 9.00
C LYS A 161 8.93 -16.38 9.34
N GLN A 162 8.53 -16.13 10.59
CA GLN A 162 7.14 -16.31 11.01
C GLN A 162 6.35 -15.04 10.70
N LEU A 163 5.19 -15.20 10.07
CA LEU A 163 4.27 -14.10 9.76
C LEU A 163 3.68 -13.52 11.06
N LEU A 164 3.83 -12.20 11.23
CA LEU A 164 3.39 -11.45 12.40
C LEU A 164 2.12 -10.63 12.12
N ALA A 165 2.00 -10.03 10.95
CA ALA A 165 0.77 -9.32 10.56
C ALA A 165 0.63 -9.36 9.04
N TYR A 166 -0.61 -9.35 8.60
CA TYR A 166 -1.02 -9.29 7.20
C TYR A 166 -2.08 -8.20 7.04
N LYS A 167 -1.95 -7.39 6.00
CA LYS A 167 -2.98 -6.45 5.58
C LYS A 167 -3.04 -6.39 4.06
N ARG A 168 -4.25 -6.35 3.51
CA ARG A 168 -4.49 -6.09 2.09
C ARG A 168 -5.37 -4.87 1.93
N THR A 169 -5.06 -4.05 0.93
CA THR A 169 -5.92 -2.98 0.46
C THR A 169 -6.05 -3.11 -1.05
N GLN A 170 -7.30 -3.18 -1.52
CA GLN A 170 -7.60 -3.27 -2.94
C GLN A 170 -8.76 -2.34 -3.26
N GLY A 171 -8.83 -1.88 -4.50
CA GLY A 171 -9.95 -1.07 -4.95
C GLY A 171 -9.61 -0.20 -6.15
N HIS A 172 -10.48 0.78 -6.35
CA HIS A 172 -10.45 1.74 -7.43
C HIS A 172 -10.82 3.11 -6.88
N ASP A 173 -9.91 4.07 -6.99
CA ASP A 173 -10.14 5.46 -6.62
C ASP A 173 -10.23 6.33 -7.89
N THR A 174 -11.11 7.33 -7.89
CA THR A 174 -11.21 8.35 -8.94
C THR A 174 -10.92 9.72 -8.33
N PHE A 175 -10.01 10.48 -8.95
CA PHE A 175 -9.51 11.77 -8.47
C PHE A 175 -10.03 12.98 -9.27
N GLY A 176 -11.00 12.75 -10.15
CA GLY A 176 -11.56 13.75 -11.07
C GLY A 176 -10.55 14.32 -12.06
N GLY A 177 -11.06 15.13 -12.99
CA GLY A 177 -10.29 15.91 -13.95
C GLY A 177 -9.93 17.29 -13.41
N ALA A 178 -8.80 17.83 -13.87
CA ALA A 178 -8.52 19.26 -13.69
C ALA A 178 -8.88 20.00 -14.98
N ALA A 179 -10.09 20.58 -15.03
CA ALA A 179 -10.56 21.36 -16.19
C ALA A 179 -9.61 22.51 -16.57
N ILE A 180 -8.88 23.07 -15.60
CA ILE A 180 -7.98 24.22 -15.79
C ILE A 180 -6.51 23.81 -15.98
N ALA A 181 -6.03 22.80 -15.24
CA ALA A 181 -4.61 22.40 -15.27
C ALA A 181 -4.29 21.28 -16.27
N GLY A 182 -5.32 20.62 -16.80
CA GLY A 182 -5.22 19.44 -17.66
C GLY A 182 -5.10 18.14 -16.85
N PRO A 183 -5.66 17.02 -17.36
CA PRO A 183 -5.69 15.74 -16.64
C PRO A 183 -4.30 15.18 -16.27
N ILE A 184 -3.33 15.24 -17.19
CA ILE A 184 -1.96 14.76 -16.96
C ILE A 184 -1.26 15.52 -15.82
N THR A 185 -1.47 16.84 -15.75
CA THR A 185 -0.94 17.66 -14.65
C THR A 185 -1.58 17.28 -13.33
N ASN A 186 -2.89 17.00 -13.33
CA ASN A 186 -3.58 16.53 -12.13
C ASN A 186 -3.01 15.20 -11.67
N ALA A 187 -2.90 14.21 -12.55
CA ALA A 187 -2.37 12.88 -12.25
C ALA A 187 -0.96 12.94 -11.65
N LYS A 188 -0.07 13.77 -12.20
CA LYS A 188 1.28 13.98 -11.67
C LYS A 188 1.29 14.51 -10.23
N ARG A 189 0.24 15.22 -9.82
CA ARG A 189 0.06 15.73 -8.46
C ARG A 189 -0.65 14.71 -7.57
N THR A 190 -1.76 14.12 -8.02
CA THR A 190 -2.66 13.30 -7.20
C THR A 190 -2.14 11.89 -6.95
N LEU A 191 -1.57 11.21 -7.95
CA LEU A 191 -1.14 9.82 -7.82
C LEU A 191 -0.06 9.58 -6.76
N PRO A 192 0.95 10.46 -6.58
CA PRO A 192 1.88 10.32 -5.45
C PRO A 192 1.22 10.51 -4.09
N HIS A 193 0.22 11.40 -3.96
CA HIS A 193 -0.55 11.53 -2.74
C HIS A 193 -1.41 10.29 -2.47
N ALA A 194 -2.01 9.71 -3.51
CA ALA A 194 -2.71 8.44 -3.42
C ALA A 194 -1.78 7.32 -2.93
N PHE A 195 -0.54 7.25 -3.46
CA PHE A 195 0.48 6.34 -2.93
C PHE A 195 0.73 6.55 -1.43
N ARG A 196 0.99 7.78 -0.98
CA ARG A 196 1.13 8.07 0.46
C ARG A 196 -0.10 7.60 1.23
N GLN A 197 -1.31 7.89 0.76
CA GLN A 197 -2.56 7.56 1.44
C GLN A 197 -2.75 6.04 1.58
N LYS A 198 -2.46 5.25 0.53
CA LYS A 198 -2.55 3.79 0.62
C LYS A 198 -1.47 3.21 1.54
N MET A 199 -0.26 3.75 1.51
CA MET A 199 0.79 3.39 2.47
C MET A 199 0.41 3.77 3.91
N GLN A 200 -0.18 4.96 4.12
CA GLN A 200 -0.70 5.37 5.43
C GLN A 200 -1.74 4.37 5.92
N ALA A 201 -2.73 4.02 5.10
CA ALA A 201 -3.80 3.11 5.48
C ALA A 201 -3.30 1.71 5.85
N ILE A 202 -2.35 1.16 5.09
CA ILE A 202 -1.83 -0.19 5.34
C ILE A 202 -0.89 -0.25 6.54
N PHE A 203 -0.04 0.76 6.73
CA PHE A 203 0.88 0.82 7.88
C PHE A 203 0.19 1.25 9.17
N SER A 204 -0.92 2.01 9.12
CA SER A 204 -1.65 2.44 10.32
C SER A 204 -2.54 1.36 10.92
N ASP A 205 -2.67 0.20 10.25
CA ASP A 205 -3.41 -0.94 10.79
C ASP A 205 -2.84 -1.35 12.16
N SER A 206 -3.71 -1.57 13.15
CA SER A 206 -3.29 -1.80 14.52
C SER A 206 -2.43 -3.06 14.66
N LEU A 207 -2.72 -4.13 13.90
CA LEU A 207 -1.95 -5.36 13.94
C LEU A 207 -0.59 -5.20 13.26
N VAL A 208 -0.54 -4.42 12.18
CA VAL A 208 0.73 -4.06 11.51
C VAL A 208 1.58 -3.19 12.43
N MET A 209 1.03 -2.13 13.02
CA MET A 209 1.80 -1.30 13.95
C MET A 209 2.27 -2.10 15.15
N ALA A 210 1.43 -2.94 15.75
CA ALA A 210 1.81 -3.79 16.86
C ALA A 210 2.90 -4.80 16.48
N SER A 211 2.85 -5.38 15.26
CA SER A 211 3.86 -6.35 14.82
C SER A 211 5.23 -5.72 14.61
N LEU A 212 5.24 -4.48 14.13
CA LEU A 212 6.44 -3.71 13.89
C LEU A 212 6.99 -3.15 15.19
N SER A 213 6.16 -2.53 16.05
CA SER A 213 6.59 -1.85 17.27
C SER A 213 6.99 -2.79 18.42
N SER A 214 6.41 -4.00 18.49
CA SER A 214 6.67 -4.94 19.59
C SER A 214 7.84 -5.88 19.30
N GLN A 215 8.82 -5.89 20.21
CA GLN A 215 9.93 -6.86 20.18
C GLN A 215 9.42 -8.31 20.26
N LYS A 216 8.36 -8.56 21.06
CA LYS A 216 7.75 -9.89 21.27
C LYS A 216 6.44 -10.05 20.50
N ALA A 217 6.31 -9.46 19.32
CA ALA A 217 5.12 -9.66 18.50
C ALA A 217 4.88 -11.16 18.26
N VAL A 218 3.71 -11.64 18.67
CA VAL A 218 3.31 -13.05 18.55
C VAL A 218 3.01 -13.35 17.08
N PRO A 219 3.45 -14.48 16.50
CA PRO A 219 3.07 -14.88 15.15
C PRO A 219 1.55 -15.00 14.98
N ILE A 220 1.03 -14.73 13.78
CA ILE A 220 -0.41 -14.85 13.49
C ILE A 220 -0.92 -16.26 13.84
N SER A 221 -0.13 -17.29 13.52
CA SER A 221 -0.48 -18.69 13.82
C SER A 221 -0.72 -18.96 15.31
N LYS A 222 -0.09 -18.21 16.21
CA LYS A 222 -0.30 -18.34 17.66
C LYS A 222 -1.43 -17.46 18.17
N ARG A 223 -1.61 -16.24 17.62
CA ARG A 223 -2.74 -15.38 17.99
C ARG A 223 -4.09 -16.00 17.64
N ALA A 224 -4.18 -16.60 16.46
CA ALA A 224 -5.37 -17.30 16.01
C ALA A 224 -5.73 -18.51 16.88
N LEU A 225 -4.78 -19.06 17.65
CA LEU A 225 -5.01 -20.15 18.61
C LEU A 225 -5.41 -19.62 19.99
N ASP A 226 -4.88 -18.49 20.45
CA ASP A 226 -5.21 -17.92 21.77
C ASP A 226 -6.65 -17.37 21.84
N ASP A 227 -7.18 -16.87 20.73
CA ASP A 227 -8.60 -16.44 20.62
C ASP A 227 -9.59 -17.62 20.73
N THR A 228 -9.09 -18.86 20.84
CA THR A 228 -9.91 -20.05 21.04
C THR A 228 -9.95 -20.56 22.47
N ALA A 229 -9.26 -19.96 23.45
CA ALA A 229 -9.21 -20.51 24.80
C ALA A 229 -10.61 -20.80 25.37
N PRO A 230 -11.03 -22.08 25.49
CA PRO A 230 -12.15 -22.43 26.32
C PRO A 230 -11.59 -22.76 27.71
N VAL A 231 -12.40 -22.51 28.74
CA VAL A 231 -12.32 -23.23 30.01
C VAL A 231 -12.12 -24.72 29.70
N GLU A 232 -11.22 -25.38 30.42
CA GLU A 232 -11.02 -26.83 30.36
C GLU A 232 -12.32 -27.58 30.07
N MET A 233 -12.34 -28.38 29.01
CA MET A 233 -12.87 -29.73 29.07
C MET A 233 -12.61 -30.49 27.76
N ASP A 234 -12.25 -31.74 27.96
CA ASP A 234 -12.17 -32.82 26.99
C ASP A 234 -13.29 -32.85 25.95
N SER A 235 -12.92 -33.40 24.80
CA SER A 235 -13.72 -34.21 23.86
C SER A 235 -13.84 -33.66 22.44
N LEU A 236 -13.50 -34.55 21.51
CA LEU A 236 -13.68 -34.40 20.07
C LEU A 236 -15.17 -34.18 19.76
N THR A 237 -15.56 -32.95 19.44
CA THR A 237 -16.78 -32.68 18.66
C THR A 237 -16.53 -31.60 17.61
N PRO A 238 -17.16 -31.72 16.42
CA PRO A 238 -16.93 -30.84 15.27
C PRO A 238 -17.34 -29.40 15.57
N GLN A 239 -16.41 -28.47 15.31
CA GLN A 239 -16.49 -27.06 15.70
C GLN A 239 -17.31 -26.20 14.70
N SER A 240 -17.90 -25.13 15.21
CA SER A 240 -18.52 -24.06 14.41
C SER A 240 -17.45 -23.13 13.82
N CYS A 241 -17.53 -22.82 12.53
CA CYS A 241 -16.55 -22.01 11.81
C CYS A 241 -17.04 -20.57 11.60
N THR A 242 -16.13 -19.61 11.63
CA THR A 242 -16.44 -18.21 11.28
C THR A 242 -16.38 -17.98 9.77
N VAL A 243 -17.09 -16.95 9.30
CA VAL A 243 -17.08 -16.54 7.88
C VAL A 243 -15.66 -16.27 7.37
N GLU A 244 -14.78 -15.68 8.19
CA GLU A 244 -13.40 -15.37 7.81
C GLU A 244 -12.55 -16.62 7.53
N LEU A 245 -12.76 -17.68 8.33
CA LEU A 245 -12.06 -18.95 8.17
C LEU A 245 -12.52 -19.71 6.92
N ILE A 246 -13.82 -19.68 6.65
CA ILE A 246 -14.40 -20.26 5.43
C ILE A 246 -13.87 -19.53 4.20
N LEU A 247 -13.80 -18.20 4.25
CA LEU A 247 -13.23 -17.39 3.16
C LEU A 247 -11.73 -17.67 2.96
N TYR A 248 -10.96 -17.90 4.03
CA TYR A 248 -9.55 -18.30 3.91
C TYR A 248 -9.39 -19.63 3.16
N TRP A 249 -10.13 -20.68 3.54
CA TRP A 249 -10.03 -21.98 2.88
C TRP A 249 -10.54 -21.98 1.44
N LYS A 250 -11.62 -21.24 1.17
CA LYS A 250 -12.16 -21.08 -0.18
C LYS A 250 -11.16 -20.38 -1.10
N ASN A 251 -10.49 -19.33 -0.59
CA ASN A 251 -9.43 -18.64 -1.32
C ASN A 251 -8.14 -19.46 -1.46
N ALA A 252 -7.94 -20.47 -0.61
CA ALA A 252 -6.86 -21.45 -0.71
C ALA A 252 -7.18 -22.63 -1.65
N GLY A 253 -8.35 -22.64 -2.29
CA GLY A 253 -8.76 -23.69 -3.23
C GLY A 253 -9.26 -24.98 -2.59
N MET A 254 -9.62 -24.96 -1.30
CA MET A 254 -10.19 -26.11 -0.62
C MET A 254 -11.63 -26.39 -1.12
N PRO A 255 -11.99 -27.65 -1.45
CA PRO A 255 -13.33 -28.00 -1.90
C PRO A 255 -14.40 -27.77 -0.82
N ASP A 256 -15.58 -27.28 -1.21
CA ASP A 256 -16.67 -26.96 -0.27
C ASP A 256 -17.09 -28.19 0.59
N GLN A 257 -16.98 -29.42 0.05
CA GLN A 257 -17.27 -30.66 0.78
C GLN A 257 -16.26 -30.95 1.90
N GLU A 258 -15.00 -30.57 1.70
CA GLU A 258 -13.95 -30.64 2.72
C GLU A 258 -14.14 -29.55 3.79
N ILE A 259 -14.67 -28.38 3.40
CA ILE A 259 -15.02 -27.31 4.34
C ILE A 259 -16.21 -27.73 5.22
N LEU A 260 -17.24 -28.33 4.64
CA LEU A 260 -18.45 -28.77 5.36
C LEU A 260 -18.18 -29.94 6.32
N THR A 261 -17.23 -30.82 6.01
CA THR A 261 -16.80 -31.87 6.97
C THR A 261 -15.98 -31.32 8.14
N LYS A 262 -15.42 -30.11 7.99
CA LYS A 262 -14.68 -29.39 9.03
C LYS A 262 -15.55 -28.40 9.81
N CYS A 263 -16.75 -28.06 9.31
CA CYS A 263 -17.63 -27.02 9.85
C CYS A 263 -19.09 -27.48 9.90
N ASN A 264 -19.61 -27.79 11.10
CA ASN A 264 -21.02 -28.18 11.26
C ASN A 264 -22.00 -27.00 11.40
N ALA A 265 -21.49 -25.79 11.66
CA ALA A 265 -22.28 -24.56 11.71
C ALA A 265 -21.41 -23.33 11.36
N VAL A 266 -22.02 -22.30 10.78
CA VAL A 266 -21.36 -21.02 10.50
C VAL A 266 -21.78 -20.01 11.57
N LYS A 267 -20.81 -19.38 12.23
CA LYS A 267 -21.00 -18.34 13.25
C LYS A 267 -20.59 -16.96 12.72
#